data_AF-A0A5J4P582-F1
#
_entry.id   AF-A0A5J4P582-F1
#
_cell.length_a   1.000
_cell.length_b   1.000
_cell.length_c   1.000
_cell.angle_alpha   90.00
_cell.angle_beta   90.00
_cell.angle_gamma   90.00
#
_symmetry.space_group_name_H-M   'P 1'
#
loop_
_entity.id
_entity.type
_entity.pdbx_description
1 polymer ?
#
loop_
_entity_poly.entity_id
_entity_poly.type
_entity_poly.pdbx_seq_one_letter_code
_entity_poly.pdbx_strand_id
1 'polypeptide(L)'
;MNTHHFVAFDIGATSGRTILATIENNKLRLKELNRFPNQIINVNNKFYWDIFALYESLKEGLKIASEETTDICAIGIDTWGVDFVYIGEDDTILSLPRSYRDPYTNG
;
A
#
# COMPACT_ATOMS: atom_id res chain seq x y z
N MET A 1 5.19 13.44 28.43
CA MET A 1 5.38 12.05 27.98
C MET A 1 5.45 12.11 26.47
N ASN A 2 6.46 11.50 25.85
CA ASN A 2 6.56 11.54 24.39
C ASN A 2 5.64 10.47 23.80
N THR A 3 4.72 10.92 22.97
CA THR A 3 3.84 10.08 22.15
C THR A 3 4.38 10.16 20.73
N HIS A 4 4.53 9.01 20.08
CA HIS A 4 5.00 8.93 18.70
C HIS A 4 3.97 8.20 17.85
N HIS A 5 3.60 8.80 16.72
CA HIS A 5 2.64 8.22 15.78
C HIS A 5 3.34 7.80 14.48
N PHE A 6 2.94 6.65 13.96
CA PHE A 6 3.45 6.10 12.70
C PHE A 6 2.28 5.60 11.87
N VAL A 7 2.38 5.74 10.54
CA VAL A 7 1.42 5.14 9.62
C VAL A 7 2.08 3.93 8.96
N ALA A 8 1.40 2.80 8.98
CA ALA A 8 1.81 1.61 8.25
C ALA A 8 0.76 1.24 7.21
N PHE A 9 1.22 0.97 5.99
CA PHE A 9 0.41 0.35 4.94
C PHE A 9 0.83 -1.10 4.76
N ASP A 10 -0.08 -2.03 5.07
CA ASP A 10 0.09 -3.46 4.82
C ASP A 10 -0.74 -3.83 3.60
N ILE A 11 -0.09 -4.18 2.49
CA ILE A 11 -0.74 -4.45 1.20
C ILE A 11 -0.49 -5.90 0.78
N GLY A 12 -1.50 -6.74 1.02
CA GLY A 12 -1.52 -8.12 0.55
C GLY A 12 -2.07 -8.27 -0.88
N ALA A 13 -1.99 -9.50 -1.41
CA ALA A 13 -2.44 -9.84 -2.77
C ALA A 13 -3.96 -9.72 -3.01
N THR A 14 -4.77 -9.47 -1.98
CA THR A 14 -6.24 -9.37 -2.09
C THR A 14 -6.82 -8.13 -1.41
N SER A 15 -6.12 -7.56 -0.43
CA SER A 15 -6.55 -6.36 0.30
C SER A 15 -5.35 -5.62 0.84
N GLY A 16 -5.49 -4.31 1.03
CA GLY A 16 -4.57 -3.51 1.82
C GLY A 16 -5.24 -2.85 3.01
N ARG A 17 -4.45 -2.35 3.95
CA ARG A 17 -4.89 -1.66 5.17
C ARG A 17 -3.98 -0.48 5.49
N THR A 18 -4.56 0.54 6.08
CA THR A 18 -3.81 1.61 6.76
C THR A 18 -3.94 1.44 8.26
N ILE A 19 -2.82 1.46 8.97
CA ILE A 19 -2.75 1.29 10.43
C ILE A 19 -2.05 2.50 11.03
N LEU A 20 -2.68 3.14 12.01
CA LEU A 20 -2.03 4.11 12.89
C LEU A 20 -1.44 3.38 14.08
N ALA A 21 -0.11 3.40 14.19
CA ALA A 21 0.62 2.90 15.35
C ALA A 21 0.96 4.07 16.27
N THR A 22 0.64 3.94 17.56
CA THR A 22 0.98 4.92 18.59
C THR A 22 1.87 4.25 19.63
N ILE A 23 3.04 4.83 19.87
CA ILE A 23 3.93 4.44 20.96
C ILE A 23 3.84 5.53 22.03
N GLU A 24 3.31 5.17 23.19
CA GLU A 24 3.18 6.07 24.34
C GLU A 24 3.49 5.28 25.61
N ASN A 25 4.35 5.82 26.49
CA ASN A 25 4.73 5.18 27.75
C ASN A 25 5.21 3.72 27.57
N ASN A 26 6.05 3.49 26.54
CA ASN A 26 6.56 2.18 26.13
C ASN A 26 5.47 1.14 25.79
N LYS A 27 4.25 1.58 25.44
CA LYS A 27 3.17 0.72 24.98
C LYS A 27 2.82 1.03 23.53
N LEU A 28 2.75 -0.02 22.73
CA LEU A 28 2.27 0.03 21.35
C LEU A 28 0.74 -0.10 21.34
N ARG A 29 0.06 0.82 20.68
CA ARG A 29 -1.36 0.72 20.32
C ARG A 29 -1.48 0.79 18.81
N LEU A 30 -2.30 -0.09 18.24
CA LEU A 30 -2.57 -0.12 16.80
C LEU A 30 -4.05 0.17 16.57
N LYS A 31 -4.35 1.02 15.59
CA LYS A 31 -5.71 1.30 15.12
C LYS A 31 -5.74 1.09 13.61
N GLU A 32 -6.52 0.13 13.13
CA GLU A 32 -6.83 0.00 11.70
C GLU A 32 -7.74 1.18 11.32
N LEU A 33 -7.25 2.03 10.41
CA LEU A 33 -7.95 3.24 9.97
C LEU A 33 -8.86 2.94 8.78
N ASN A 34 -8.35 2.18 7.82
CA ASN A 34 -9.11 1.74 6.66
C ASN A 34 -8.62 0.39 6.14
N ARG A 35 -9.48 -0.21 5.32
CA ARG A 35 -9.19 -1.43 4.56
C ARG A 35 -9.78 -1.27 3.16
N PHE A 36 -9.00 -1.65 2.16
CA PHE A 36 -9.38 -1.52 0.76
C PHE A 36 -9.07 -2.80 -0.01
N PRO A 37 -9.82 -3.11 -1.09
CA PRO A 37 -9.52 -4.25 -1.94
C PRO A 37 -8.25 -3.99 -2.76
N ASN A 38 -7.44 -5.03 -2.98
CA ASN A 38 -6.36 -5.02 -3.96
C ASN A 38 -6.74 -5.97 -5.10
N GLN A 39 -7.28 -5.40 -6.18
CA GLN A 39 -7.84 -6.18 -7.29
C GLN A 39 -6.81 -6.43 -8.38
N ILE A 40 -6.81 -7.66 -8.90
CA ILE A 40 -6.08 -7.99 -10.13
C ILE A 40 -7.02 -7.72 -11.31
N ILE A 41 -6.57 -6.87 -12.24
CA ILE A 41 -7.29 -6.52 -13.45
C ILE A 41 -6.87 -7.47 -14.59
N ASN A 42 -7.85 -8.02 -15.29
CA ASN A 42 -7.62 -8.76 -16.54
C ASN A 42 -7.82 -7.82 -17.74
N VAL A 43 -6.77 -7.65 -18.56
CA VAL A 43 -6.80 -6.87 -19.80
C VAL A 43 -6.26 -7.74 -20.92
N ASN A 44 -7.09 -8.21 -21.86
CA ASN A 44 -6.64 -9.08 -22.97
C ASN A 44 -5.93 -10.37 -22.49
N ASN A 45 -6.54 -11.09 -21.54
CA ASN A 45 -6.04 -12.35 -20.97
C ASN A 45 -4.69 -12.19 -20.24
N LYS A 46 -4.47 -11.01 -19.70
CA LYS A 46 -3.25 -10.62 -19.00
C LYS A 46 -3.62 -9.99 -17.67
N PHE A 47 -2.93 -10.36 -16.60
CA PHE A 47 -3.27 -10.00 -15.23
C PHE A 47 -2.33 -8.92 -14.70
N TYR A 48 -2.90 -7.83 -14.19
CA TYR A 48 -2.18 -6.64 -13.74
C TYR A 48 -2.68 -6.17 -12.37
N TRP A 49 -1.81 -5.49 -11.62
CA TRP A 49 -2.23 -4.75 -10.43
C TRP A 49 -2.71 -3.36 -10.80
N ASP A 50 -3.81 -2.92 -10.17
CA ASP A 50 -4.27 -1.55 -10.29
C ASP A 50 -3.47 -0.61 -9.38
N ILE A 51 -2.30 -0.19 -9.86
CA ILE A 51 -1.39 0.69 -9.10
C ILE A 51 -2.00 2.06 -8.81
N PHE A 52 -2.88 2.56 -9.67
CA PHE A 52 -3.52 3.85 -9.46
C PHE A 52 -4.60 3.74 -8.38
N ALA A 53 -5.41 2.69 -8.37
CA ALA A 53 -6.35 2.44 -7.28
C ALA A 53 -5.65 2.21 -5.93
N LEU A 54 -4.50 1.52 -5.93
CA LEU A 54 -3.66 1.39 -4.73
C LEU A 54 -3.18 2.76 -4.24
N TYR A 55 -2.65 3.60 -5.15
CA TYR A 55 -2.20 4.94 -4.79
C TYR A 55 -3.32 5.83 -4.22
N GLU A 56 -4.52 5.80 -4.82
CA GLU A 56 -5.69 6.49 -4.26
C GLU A 56 -6.06 5.97 -2.86
N SER A 57 -5.98 4.66 -2.65
CA SER A 57 -6.26 4.04 -1.34
C SER A 57 -5.24 4.47 -0.27
N LEU A 58 -3.97 4.61 -0.64
CA LEU A 58 -2.91 5.12 0.24
C LEU A 58 -3.17 6.58 0.62
N LYS A 59 -3.52 7.44 -0.35
CA LYS A 59 -3.88 8.84 -0.09
C LYS A 59 -5.08 8.95 0.84
N GLU A 60 -6.11 8.14 0.64
CA GLU A 60 -7.27 8.12 1.54
C GLU A 60 -6.87 7.65 2.95
N GLY A 61 -5.98 6.66 3.07
CA GLY A 61 -5.42 6.25 4.35
C GLY A 61 -4.67 7.37 5.08
N LEU A 62 -3.86 8.15 4.36
CA LEU A 62 -3.16 9.32 4.92
C LEU A 62 -4.14 10.42 5.33
N LYS A 63 -5.20 10.64 4.55
CA LYS A 63 -6.25 11.60 4.89
C LYS A 63 -6.93 11.22 6.20
N ILE A 64 -7.36 9.96 6.35
CA ILE A 64 -7.96 9.46 7.59
C ILE A 64 -6.95 9.56 8.76
N ALA A 65 -5.67 9.24 8.52
CA ALA A 65 -4.64 9.38 9.55
C ALA A 65 -4.48 10.83 10.02
N SER A 66 -4.59 11.80 9.09
CA SER A 66 -4.51 13.24 9.41
C SER A 66 -5.68 13.74 10.25
N GLU A 67 -6.83 13.06 10.21
CA GLU A 67 -7.99 13.35 11.08
C GLU A 67 -7.77 12.84 12.52
N GLU A 68 -6.90 11.83 12.70
CA GLU A 68 -6.53 11.28 14.02
C GLU A 68 -5.40 12.06 14.69
N THR A 69 -4.40 12.48 13.91
CA THR A 69 -3.23 13.21 14.39
C THR A 69 -2.48 13.90 13.24
N THR A 70 -1.85 15.03 13.53
CA THR A 70 -0.98 15.74 12.58
C THR A 70 0.51 15.49 12.83
N ASP A 71 0.88 14.81 13.91
CA ASP A 71 2.27 14.56 14.33
C ASP A 71 2.74 13.14 13.97
N ILE A 72 2.82 12.85 12.67
CA ILE A 72 3.29 11.55 12.15
C ILE A 72 4.82 11.57 12.07
N CYS A 73 5.48 10.71 12.83
CA CYS A 73 6.93 10.59 12.88
C CYS A 73 7.51 9.92 11.63
N ALA A 74 6.84 8.87 11.10
CA ALA A 74 7.25 8.19 9.88
C ALA A 74 6.08 7.40 9.26
N ILE A 75 6.27 7.03 7.99
CA ILE A 75 5.37 6.16 7.22
C ILE A 75 6.15 4.93 6.76
N GLY A 76 5.57 3.75 6.88
CA GLY A 76 6.09 2.50 6.33
C GLY A 76 5.08 1.86 5.37
N ILE A 77 5.58 1.21 4.32
CA ILE A 77 4.77 0.45 3.36
C ILE A 77 5.38 -0.94 3.23
N ASP A 78 4.60 -1.97 3.43
CA ASP A 78 4.93 -3.35 3.11
C ASP A 78 3.94 -3.92 2.10
N THR A 79 4.45 -4.72 1.15
CA THR A 79 3.67 -5.30 0.06
C THR A 79 3.94 -6.80 -0.05
N TRP A 80 3.15 -7.48 -0.87
CA TRP A 80 3.57 -8.79 -1.40
C TRP A 80 4.90 -8.65 -2.18
N GLY A 81 5.67 -9.74 -2.26
CA GLY A 81 6.95 -9.76 -2.98
C GLY A 81 6.82 -10.17 -4.45
N VAL A 82 7.96 -10.47 -5.08
CA VAL A 82 8.12 -10.95 -6.47
C VAL A 82 7.84 -9.90 -7.55
N ASP A 83 6.71 -9.22 -7.47
CA ASP A 83 6.29 -8.28 -8.50
C ASP A 83 7.06 -6.96 -8.44
N PHE A 84 7.18 -6.31 -9.59
CA PHE A 84 7.93 -5.07 -9.77
C PHE A 84 7.31 -4.21 -10.88
N VAL A 85 7.77 -2.96 -10.96
CA VAL A 85 7.37 -1.99 -11.98
C VAL A 85 8.63 -1.46 -12.66
N TYR A 86 8.59 -1.32 -13.98
CA TYR A 86 9.67 -0.67 -14.72
C TYR A 86 9.45 0.84 -14.76
N ILE A 87 10.48 1.60 -14.39
CA ILE A 87 10.50 3.06 -14.43
C ILE A 87 11.44 3.51 -15.56
N GLY A 88 10.97 4.46 -16.37
CA GLY A 88 11.73 5.08 -17.44
C GLY A 88 12.69 6.16 -16.92
N GLU A 89 13.56 6.65 -17.80
CA GLU A 89 14.48 7.75 -17.47
C GLU A 89 13.76 9.07 -17.14
N ASP A 90 12.49 9.19 -17.54
CA ASP A 90 11.60 10.33 -17.29
C ASP A 90 10.69 10.12 -16.06
N ASP A 91 11.02 9.17 -15.19
CA ASP A 91 10.25 8.76 -14.01
C ASP A 91 8.84 8.20 -14.33
N THR A 92 8.53 7.90 -15.60
CA THR A 92 7.24 7.31 -15.96
C THR A 92 7.22 5.79 -15.78
N ILE A 93 6.03 5.25 -15.52
CA ILE A 93 5.80 3.79 -15.52
C ILE A 93 5.78 3.28 -16.96
N LEU A 94 6.74 2.43 -17.33
CA LEU A 94 6.89 1.94 -18.72
C LEU A 94 5.84 0.88 -19.12
N SER A 95 5.22 0.21 -18.14
CA SER A 95 4.14 -0.76 -18.38
C SER A 95 3.28 -0.97 -17.13
N LEU A 96 2.02 -1.38 -17.31
CA LEU A 96 1.18 -1.79 -16.18
C LEU A 96 1.88 -2.90 -15.35
N PRO A 97 1.83 -2.83 -14.00
CA PRO A 97 2.49 -3.82 -13.15
C PRO A 97 1.90 -5.21 -13.38
N ARG A 98 2.72 -6.13 -13.89
CA ARG A 98 2.30 -7.51 -14.14
C ARG A 98 2.07 -8.21 -12.80
N SER A 99 0.95 -8.91 -12.68
CA SER A 99 0.71 -9.75 -11.51
C SER A 99 1.47 -11.06 -11.63
N TYR A 100 2.07 -11.54 -10.53
CA TYR A 100 2.65 -12.89 -10.45
C TYR A 100 1.65 -14.01 -10.79
N ARG A 101 0.33 -13.72 -10.78
CA ARG A 101 -0.72 -14.67 -11.17
C ARG A 101 -0.90 -14.80 -12.68
N ASP A 102 -0.21 -13.98 -13.46
CA ASP A 102 -0.29 -14.06 -14.90
C ASP A 102 0.39 -15.33 -15.45
N PRO A 103 -0.23 -16.07 -16.38
CA PRO A 103 0.29 -17.35 -16.85
C PRO A 103 1.50 -17.23 -17.80
N TYR A 104 2.03 -16.04 -18.07
CA TYR A 104 3.17 -15.88 -19.00
C TYR A 104 4.45 -16.61 -18.57
N THR A 105 4.58 -16.95 -17.28
CA THR A 105 5.67 -17.77 -16.75
C THR A 105 5.37 -19.26 -16.75
N ASN A 106 4.20 -19.69 -17.25
CA ASN A 106 3.89 -21.09 -17.45
C ASN A 106 4.70 -21.61 -18.65
N GLY A 107 5.55 -22.61 -18.42
CA GLY A 107 6.31 -23.32 -19.45
C GLY A 107 5.51 -24.39 -20.17
#